data_AF-A0A6B3IWH0-F1
#
_entry.id   AF-A0A6B3IWH0-F1
#
_cell.length_a   1.000
_cell.length_b   1.000
_cell.length_c   1.000
_cell.angle_alpha   90.00
_cell.angle_beta   90.00
_cell.angle_gamma   90.00
#
_symmetry.space_group_name_H-M   'P 1'
#
loop_
_entity.id
_entity.type
_entity.pdbx_description
1 polymer ?
#
loop_
_entity_poly.entity_id
_entity_poly.type
_entity_poly.pdbx_seq_one_letter_code
_entity_poly.pdbx_strand_id
1 'polypeptide(L)' 'MDVRGTVAPGFEPVRDAFVRNFEQRGERGAAVAVYRDGRKVVDLWAGTRDV' A
#
# COMPACT_ATOMS: atom_id res chain seq x y z
N MET A 1 5.76 -4.03 9.33
CA MET A 1 5.25 -5.02 8.35
C MET A 1 6.06 -4.92 7.06
N ASP A 2 6.28 -6.03 6.35
CA ASP A 2 6.94 -6.01 5.03
C ASP A 2 5.93 -5.57 3.96
N VAL A 3 6.00 -4.29 3.55
CA VAL A 3 5.15 -3.73 2.49
C VAL A 3 5.78 -4.02 1.13
N ARG A 4 5.03 -4.72 0.27
CA ARG A 4 5.45 -5.15 -1.06
C ARG A 4 4.73 -4.37 -2.15
N GLY A 5 5.30 -4.43 -3.36
CA GLY A 5 4.76 -3.78 -4.55
C GLY A 5 5.50 -2.51 -4.96
N THR A 6 4.86 -1.72 -5.82
CA THR A 6 5.50 -0.62 -6.56
C THR A 6 4.76 0.69 -6.37
N VAL A 7 5.53 1.78 -6.37
CA VAL A 7 5.03 3.15 -6.38
C VAL A 7 5.80 3.93 -7.44
N ALA A 8 5.07 4.58 -8.34
CA ALA A 8 5.65 5.47 -9.34
C ALA A 8 6.21 6.74 -8.66
N PRO A 9 7.27 7.36 -9.23
CA PRO A 9 7.82 8.60 -8.69
C PRO A 9 6.76 9.68 -8.49
N GLY A 10 6.78 10.34 -7.34
CA GLY A 10 5.82 11.38 -6.95
C GLY A 10 4.57 10.86 -6.22
N PHE A 11 4.43 9.55 -6.03
CA PHE A 11 3.33 8.91 -5.28
C PHE A 11 3.80 8.22 -3.99
N GLU A 12 5.07 8.40 -3.60
CA GLU A 12 5.66 7.83 -2.37
C GLU A 12 4.84 8.09 -1.10
N PRO A 13 4.18 9.26 -0.90
CA PRO A 13 3.34 9.49 0.27
C PRO A 13 2.20 8.47 0.45
N VAL A 14 1.77 7.78 -0.63
CA VAL A 14 0.78 6.71 -0.55
C VAL A 14 1.36 5.49 0.18
N ARG A 15 2.63 5.14 -0.06
CA ARG A 15 3.34 4.08 0.69
C ARG A 15 3.43 4.46 2.17
N ASP A 16 3.79 5.70 2.48
CA ASP A 16 3.92 6.14 3.86
C ASP A 16 2.57 6.07 4.60
N ALA A 17 1.49 6.51 3.94
CA ALA A 17 0.14 6.38 4.48
C ALA A 17 -0.28 4.92 4.68
N PHE A 18 0.04 4.06 3.71
CA PHE A 18 -0.23 2.63 3.81
C PHE A 18 0.49 2.01 5.00
N VAL A 19 1.80 2.30 5.19
CA VAL A 19 2.59 1.84 6.35
C VAL A 19 1.96 2.32 7.67
N ARG A 20 1.60 3.62 7.76
CA ARG A 20 0.98 4.17 8.98
C ARG A 20 -0.33 3.48 9.35
N ASN A 21 -1.11 2.97 8.40
CA ASN A 21 -2.32 2.22 8.71
C ASN A 21 -2.00 0.95 9.51
N PHE A 22 -0.94 0.21 9.15
CA PHE A 22 -0.53 -0.97 9.92
C PHE A 22 -0.01 -0.60 11.30
N GLU A 23 0.80 0.46 11.40
CA GLU A 23 1.43 0.87 12.66
C GLU A 23 0.44 1.46 13.67
N GLN A 24 -0.51 2.25 13.19
CA GLN A 24 -1.37 3.08 14.04
C GLN A 24 -2.80 2.57 14.13
N ARG A 25 -3.27 1.79 13.15
CA ARG A 25 -4.67 1.33 13.07
C ARG A 25 -4.83 -0.17 13.21
N GLY A 26 -3.73 -0.92 13.36
CA GLY A 26 -3.75 -2.35 13.64
C GLY A 26 -4.21 -3.22 12.46
N GLU A 27 -3.96 -2.77 11.23
CA GLU A 27 -4.28 -3.56 10.03
C GLU A 27 -3.59 -4.93 10.06
N ARG A 28 -4.35 -6.01 9.81
CA ARG A 28 -3.84 -7.39 9.73
C ARG A 28 -3.38 -7.75 8.31
N GLY A 29 -4.02 -7.13 7.32
CA GLY A 29 -3.70 -7.29 5.91
C GLY A 29 -4.47 -6.27 5.08
N ALA A 30 -3.81 -5.69 4.08
CA ALA A 30 -4.43 -4.74 3.17
C ALA A 30 -3.73 -4.77 1.81
N ALA A 31 -4.43 -4.28 0.79
CA ALA A 31 -3.88 -4.00 -0.52
C ALA A 31 -4.53 -2.73 -1.09
N VAL A 32 -3.78 -1.98 -1.89
CA VAL A 32 -4.27 -0.77 -2.56
C VAL A 32 -3.66 -0.65 -3.95
N ALA A 33 -4.50 -0.34 -4.94
CA ALA A 33 -4.09 -0.01 -6.29
C ALA A 33 -4.65 1.37 -6.67
N VAL A 34 -3.80 2.23 -7.21
CA VAL A 34 -4.20 3.58 -7.67
C VAL A 34 -3.87 3.74 -9.14
N TYR A 35 -4.84 4.24 -9.89
CA TYR A 35 -4.71 4.54 -11.31
C TYR A 35 -4.83 6.03 -11.55
N ARG A 36 -3.95 6.57 -12.40
CA ARG A 36 -4.02 7.94 -12.92
C ARG A 36 -3.87 7.90 -14.43
N ASP A 37 -4.80 8.53 -15.13
CA ASP A 37 -4.83 8.56 -16.60
C ASP A 37 -4.72 7.15 -17.23
N GLY A 38 -5.42 6.19 -16.62
CA GLY A 38 -5.44 4.79 -17.04
C GLY A 38 -4.18 3.98 -16.70
N ARG A 39 -3.15 4.59 -16.08
CA ARG A 39 -1.90 3.91 -15.68
C ARG A 39 -1.90 3.59 -14.19
N LYS A 40 -1.50 2.37 -13.84
CA LYS A 40 -1.31 1.97 -12.44
C LYS A 40 -0.05 2.64 -11.90
N VAL A 41 -0.22 3.56 -10.96
CA VAL A 41 0.86 4.34 -10.34
C VAL A 41 1.20 3.87 -8.93
N VAL A 42 0.28 3.16 -8.28
CA VAL A 42 0.52 2.48 -6.99
C VAL A 42 -0.07 1.10 -7.07
N ASP A 43 0.67 0.11 -6.59
CA ASP A 43 0.21 -1.24 -6.34
C ASP A 43 0.95 -1.78 -5.12
N LEU A 44 0.29 -1.78 -3.96
CA LEU A 44 0.89 -2.14 -2.68
C LEU A 44 0.05 -3.19 -1.98
N TRP A 45 0.72 -4.10 -1.28
CA TRP A 45 0.07 -5.06 -0.40
C TRP A 45 0.98 -5.45 0.76
N ALA A 46 0.36 -5.83 1.88
CA ALA A 46 1.04 -6.35 3.05
C ALA A 46 0.09 -7.19 3.91
N GLY A 47 0.69 -8.04 4.74
CA GLY A 47 -0.03 -8.90 5.68
C GLY A 47 -0.55 -10.20 5.06
N THR A 48 -1.41 -10.87 5.82
CA THR A 48 -1.95 -12.19 5.49
C THR A 48 -3.48 -12.15 5.56
N ARG A 49 -4.13 -12.93 4.67
CA ARG A 49 -5.58 -13.07 4.63
C ARG A 49 -6.10 -14.07 5.66
N ASP A 50 -5.28 -15.04 6.03
CA ASP A 50 -5.70 -16.19 6.83
C ASP A 50 -5.01 -16.13 8.19
N VAL A 51 -5.81 -15.93 9.24
CA VAL A 51 -5.42 -15.86 10.65
C VAL A 51 -6.57 -16.32 11.52
#